data_AF-A0A3S0U9U9-F1
#
_entry.id   AF-A0A3S0U9U9-F1
#
_cell.length_a   1.000
_cell.length_b   1.000
_cell.length_c   1.000
_cell.angle_alpha   90.00
_cell.angle_beta   90.00
_cell.angle_gamma   90.00
#
_symmetry.space_group_name_H-M   'P 1'
#
loop_
_entity.id
_entity.type
_entity.pdbx_description
1 polymer ?
#
loop_
_entity_poly.entity_id
_entity_poly.type
_entity_poly.pdbx_seq_one_letter_code
_entity_poly.pdbx_strand_id
1 'polypeptide(L)'
;TSKTSEEIKYQSYLEHFTELMNMVQNGGETLKMVSVMFTCFADTKKELDSIRTMLISEMVKKGFTPDELKFQQLKAYNFVWNNNIKKNTEWWQEMPVISLVSSYPFVATPLNYKHGLLMGTNDIDEPISFDIKHRDSFRNSSNAFIVGMTGSGKSFNAKKQLN
;
A
#
# COMPACT_ATOMS: atom_id res chain seq x y z
N THR A 1 37.60 5.88 -4.82
CA THR A 1 36.38 6.26 -4.06
C THR A 1 35.11 5.69 -4.66
N SER A 2 34.94 5.58 -5.99
CA SER A 2 33.75 4.94 -6.59
C SER A 2 33.63 3.43 -6.30
N LYS A 3 34.72 2.67 -6.45
CA LYS A 3 34.72 1.20 -6.23
C LYS A 3 34.26 0.78 -4.83
N THR A 4 34.73 1.48 -3.80
CA THR A 4 34.34 1.22 -2.40
C THR A 4 32.86 1.53 -2.16
N SER A 5 32.28 2.54 -2.84
CA SER A 5 30.85 2.82 -2.74
C SER A 5 29.99 1.78 -3.46
N GLU A 6 30.48 1.22 -4.57
CA GLU A 6 29.82 0.13 -5.29
C GLU A 6 29.83 -1.17 -4.48
N GLU A 7 30.95 -1.50 -3.82
CA GLU A 7 31.06 -2.64 -2.91
C GLU A 7 30.09 -2.53 -1.73
N ILE A 8 29.96 -1.35 -1.12
CA ILE A 8 29.01 -1.10 -0.02
C ILE A 8 27.55 -1.31 -0.49
N LYS A 9 27.20 -0.82 -1.69
CA LYS A 9 25.85 -1.02 -2.25
C LYS A 9 25.57 -2.50 -2.52
N TYR A 10 26.55 -3.22 -3.05
CA TYR A 10 26.44 -4.64 -3.35
C TYR A 10 26.28 -5.47 -2.07
N GLN A 11 27.03 -5.13 -1.03
CA GLN A 11 26.93 -5.79 0.27
C GLN A 11 25.54 -5.59 0.90
N SER A 12 25.03 -4.35 0.92
CA SER A 12 23.68 -4.04 1.41
C SER A 12 22.60 -4.76 0.59
N TYR A 13 22.78 -4.88 -0.73
CA TYR A 13 21.88 -5.64 -1.57
C TYR A 13 21.82 -7.13 -1.19
N LEU A 14 22.97 -7.76 -0.94
CA LEU A 14 23.04 -9.16 -0.51
C LEU A 14 22.38 -9.39 0.85
N GLU A 15 22.55 -8.45 1.77
CA GLU A 15 21.92 -8.50 3.09
C GLU A 15 20.39 -8.47 2.97
N HIS A 16 19.84 -7.50 2.21
CA HIS A 16 18.40 -7.42 1.96
C HIS A 16 17.86 -8.66 1.23
N PHE A 17 18.62 -9.20 0.27
CA PHE A 17 18.23 -10.42 -0.44
C PHE A 17 18.16 -11.63 0.51
N THR A 18 19.11 -11.74 1.43
CA THR A 18 19.14 -12.81 2.43
C THR A 18 17.96 -12.69 3.40
N GLU A 19 17.62 -11.48 3.81
CA GLU A 19 16.43 -11.21 4.65
C GLU A 19 15.13 -11.62 3.93
N LEU A 20 14.97 -11.22 2.66
CA LEU A 20 13.81 -11.62 1.86
C LEU A 20 13.72 -13.14 1.72
N MET A 21 14.84 -13.83 1.48
CA MET A 21 14.88 -15.29 1.41
C MET A 21 14.44 -15.94 2.72
N ASN A 22 14.87 -15.41 3.87
CA ASN A 22 14.44 -15.90 5.17
C ASN A 22 12.94 -15.68 5.40
N MET A 23 12.38 -14.55 4.97
CA MET A 23 10.93 -14.28 5.05
C MET A 23 10.12 -15.26 4.18
N VAL A 24 10.60 -15.58 2.98
CA VAL A 24 9.95 -16.53 2.08
C VAL A 24 10.02 -17.96 2.63
N GLN A 25 11.18 -18.39 3.17
CA GLN A 25 11.37 -19.75 3.67
C GLN A 25 10.68 -20.01 5.01
N ASN A 26 10.76 -19.06 5.96
CA ASN A 26 10.31 -19.26 7.33
C ASN A 26 9.02 -18.51 7.67
N GLY A 27 8.78 -17.36 7.02
CA GLY A 27 7.68 -16.44 7.34
C GLY A 27 6.40 -16.68 6.55
N GLY A 28 6.39 -17.61 5.59
CA GLY A 28 5.23 -17.86 4.73
C GLY A 28 4.96 -16.73 3.72
N GLU A 29 5.92 -15.82 3.52
CA GLU A 29 5.83 -14.75 2.53
C GLU A 29 5.83 -15.34 1.11
N THR A 30 5.05 -14.76 0.21
CA THR A 30 5.04 -15.18 -1.20
C THR A 30 5.45 -14.02 -2.10
N LEU A 31 6.19 -14.33 -3.16
CA LEU A 31 6.52 -13.36 -4.20
C LEU A 31 5.42 -13.37 -5.27
N LYS A 32 5.06 -12.19 -5.76
CA LYS A 32 4.16 -12.02 -6.90
C LYS A 32 4.86 -11.23 -7.99
N MET A 33 4.60 -11.61 -9.24
CA MET A 33 4.98 -10.82 -10.40
C MET A 33 4.08 -9.60 -10.49
N VAL A 34 4.68 -8.43 -10.42
CA VAL A 34 3.98 -7.15 -10.41
C VAL A 34 4.56 -6.23 -11.47
N SER A 35 3.67 -5.49 -12.13
CA SER A 35 4.00 -4.46 -13.09
C SER A 35 3.29 -3.19 -12.64
N VAL A 36 4.05 -2.11 -12.44
CA VAL A 36 3.52 -0.82 -12.00
C VAL A 36 3.69 0.18 -13.13
N MET A 37 2.58 0.76 -13.59
CA MET A 37 2.60 1.78 -14.64
C MET A 37 1.93 3.05 -14.13
N PHE A 38 2.67 4.16 -14.18
CA PHE A 38 2.16 5.48 -13.86
C PHE A 38 1.63 6.14 -15.12
N THR A 39 0.33 6.48 -15.13
CA THR A 39 -0.29 7.21 -16.24
C THR A 39 -0.56 8.65 -15.79
N CYS A 40 0.06 9.62 -16.46
CA CYS A 40 -0.13 11.04 -16.19
C CYS A 40 -1.10 11.64 -17.21
N PHE A 41 -1.96 12.55 -16.76
CA PHE A 41 -2.90 13.29 -17.59
C PHE A 41 -2.72 14.79 -17.35
N ALA A 42 -2.82 15.59 -18.42
CA ALA A 42 -2.86 17.05 -18.34
C ALA A 42 -3.58 17.62 -19.57
N ASP A 43 -4.12 18.82 -19.46
CA ASP A 43 -4.87 19.48 -20.53
C ASP A 43 -3.93 20.03 -21.61
N THR A 44 -2.72 20.43 -21.24
CA THR A 44 -1.70 20.92 -22.18
C THR A 44 -0.45 20.04 -22.19
N LYS A 45 0.20 19.98 -23.36
CA LYS A 45 1.47 19.26 -23.51
C LYS A 45 2.57 19.79 -22.57
N LYS A 46 2.61 21.12 -22.36
CA LYS A 46 3.61 21.75 -21.47
C LYS A 46 3.44 21.30 -20.03
N GLU A 47 2.20 21.22 -19.54
CA GLU A 47 1.91 20.71 -18.20
C GLU A 47 2.22 19.22 -18.09
N LEU A 48 1.87 18.43 -19.12
CA LEU A 48 2.20 17.00 -19.14
C LEU A 48 3.71 16.76 -19.04
N ASP A 49 4.50 17.51 -19.83
CA ASP A 49 5.96 17.42 -19.80
C ASP A 49 6.51 17.82 -18.42
N SER A 50 5.93 18.85 -17.77
CA SER A 50 6.31 19.26 -16.42
C SER A 50 6.02 18.19 -15.36
N ILE A 51 4.81 17.62 -15.37
CA ILE A 51 4.40 16.53 -14.47
C ILE A 51 5.31 15.32 -14.67
N ARG A 52 5.58 14.96 -15.92
CA ARG A 52 6.48 13.85 -16.28
C ARG A 52 7.88 14.06 -15.72
N THR A 53 8.50 15.23 -15.93
CA THR A 53 9.84 15.52 -15.42
C THR A 53 9.87 15.45 -13.89
N MET A 54 8.85 15.98 -13.23
CA MET A 54 8.71 15.91 -11.77
C MET A 54 8.60 14.46 -11.28
N LEU A 55 7.75 13.65 -11.91
CA LEU A 55 7.59 12.24 -11.57
C LEU A 55 8.89 11.45 -11.75
N ILE A 56 9.56 11.59 -12.90
CA ILE A 56 10.83 10.91 -13.18
C ILE A 56 11.89 11.31 -12.15
N SER A 57 11.98 12.62 -11.83
CA SER A 57 12.92 13.11 -10.83
C SER A 57 12.67 12.48 -9.46
N GLU A 58 11.40 12.38 -9.04
CA GLU A 58 11.06 11.81 -7.74
C GLU A 58 11.31 10.30 -7.70
N MET A 59 10.98 9.58 -8.77
CA MET A 59 11.27 8.15 -8.90
C MET A 59 12.77 7.87 -8.77
N VAL A 60 13.61 8.62 -9.47
CA VAL A 60 15.08 8.45 -9.41
C VAL A 60 15.62 8.77 -8.02
N LYS A 61 15.13 9.82 -7.35
CA LYS A 61 15.52 10.13 -5.96
C LYS A 61 15.19 8.99 -4.99
N LYS A 62 14.07 8.30 -5.22
CA LYS A 62 13.63 7.15 -4.41
C LYS A 62 14.31 5.84 -4.83
N GLY A 63 15.22 5.86 -5.80
CA GLY A 63 15.99 4.71 -6.24
C GLY A 63 15.28 3.81 -7.27
N PHE A 64 14.18 4.28 -7.87
CA PHE A 64 13.54 3.58 -8.98
C PHE A 64 14.25 3.89 -10.31
N THR A 65 14.20 2.92 -11.22
CA THR A 65 14.64 3.07 -12.62
C THR A 65 13.40 3.18 -13.51
N PRO A 66 12.93 4.41 -13.83
CA PRO A 66 11.74 4.58 -14.66
C PRO A 66 12.01 4.19 -16.12
N ASP A 67 11.08 3.46 -16.73
CA ASP A 67 11.02 3.24 -18.19
C ASP A 67 9.91 4.13 -18.76
N GLU A 68 10.28 4.98 -19.73
CA GLU A 68 9.36 5.92 -20.39
C GLU A 68 8.56 5.27 -21.53
N LEU A 69 8.78 3.97 -21.82
CA LEU A 69 8.08 3.22 -22.87
C LEU A 69 8.16 3.88 -24.24
N LYS A 70 9.30 4.52 -24.55
CA LYS A 70 9.56 5.14 -25.86
C LYS A 70 9.43 4.08 -26.95
N PHE A 71 8.69 4.39 -28.00
CA PHE A 71 8.37 3.46 -29.12
C PHE A 71 7.53 2.25 -28.74
N GLN A 72 7.02 2.19 -27.51
CA GLN A 72 6.15 1.12 -27.01
C GLN A 72 4.76 1.65 -26.63
N GLN A 73 4.34 2.77 -27.22
CA GLN A 73 3.10 3.47 -26.87
C GLN A 73 1.86 2.60 -27.11
N LEU A 74 1.85 1.76 -28.16
CA LEU A 74 0.76 0.83 -28.42
C LEU A 74 0.67 -0.25 -27.33
N LYS A 75 1.81 -0.75 -26.83
CA LYS A 75 1.84 -1.68 -25.69
C LYS A 75 1.34 -1.00 -24.41
N ALA A 76 1.79 0.22 -24.14
CA ALA A 76 1.36 1.01 -22.99
C ALA A 76 -0.15 1.30 -23.03
N TYR A 77 -0.69 1.68 -24.20
CA TYR A 77 -2.12 1.91 -24.39
C TYR A 77 -2.94 0.63 -24.13
N ASN A 78 -2.48 -0.51 -24.65
CA ASN A 78 -3.11 -1.80 -24.39
C ASN A 78 -3.06 -2.19 -22.91
N PHE A 79 -2.01 -1.82 -22.17
CA PHE A 79 -1.93 -2.03 -20.73
C PHE A 79 -2.98 -1.23 -19.96
N VAL A 80 -3.19 0.06 -20.32
CA VAL A 80 -4.24 0.90 -19.69
C VAL A 80 -5.64 0.36 -20.01
N TRP A 81 -5.88 -0.01 -21.26
CA TRP A 81 -7.22 -0.31 -21.76
C TRP A 81 -7.68 -1.75 -21.50
N ASN A 82 -6.76 -2.70 -21.64
CA ASN A 82 -7.07 -4.12 -21.63
C ASN A 82 -6.50 -4.73 -20.35
N ASN A 83 -7.36 -4.98 -19.35
CA ASN A 83 -7.05 -5.80 -18.16
C ASN A 83 -6.58 -7.25 -18.49
N ASN A 84 -6.31 -7.57 -19.78
CA ASN A 84 -5.76 -8.83 -20.27
C ASN A 84 -4.23 -8.87 -20.15
N ILE A 85 -3.79 -8.74 -18.91
CA ILE A 85 -2.41 -8.64 -18.43
C ILE A 85 -1.56 -9.91 -18.70
N LYS A 86 -2.18 -11.04 -19.08
CA LYS A 86 -1.52 -12.36 -19.04
C LYS A 86 -0.53 -12.67 -20.18
N LYS A 87 -0.41 -11.86 -21.23
CA LYS A 87 0.37 -12.27 -22.43
C LYS A 87 1.47 -11.33 -22.92
N ASN A 88 1.52 -10.06 -22.53
CA ASN A 88 2.32 -9.07 -23.27
C ASN A 88 2.93 -7.95 -22.43
N THR A 89 3.54 -8.28 -21.31
CA THR A 89 4.36 -7.32 -20.58
C THR A 89 5.70 -7.94 -20.27
N GLU A 90 6.76 -7.32 -20.75
CA GLU A 90 8.16 -7.68 -20.44
C GLU A 90 8.59 -7.05 -19.10
N TRP A 91 7.72 -6.22 -18.50
CA TRP A 91 8.01 -5.40 -17.31
C TRP A 91 7.42 -6.00 -16.02
N TRP A 92 7.87 -7.20 -15.68
CA TRP A 92 7.52 -7.85 -14.41
C TRP A 92 8.68 -7.77 -13.45
N GLN A 93 8.38 -7.39 -12.20
CA GLN A 93 9.29 -7.52 -11.09
C GLN A 93 8.65 -8.38 -10.00
N GLU A 94 9.43 -9.29 -9.43
CA GLU A 94 9.02 -10.03 -8.25
C GLU A 94 8.97 -9.09 -7.05
N MET A 95 7.81 -9.03 -6.40
CA MET A 95 7.61 -8.23 -5.20
C MET A 95 7.02 -9.09 -4.08
N PRO A 96 7.50 -8.93 -2.84
CA PRO A 96 6.85 -9.49 -1.66
C PRO A 96 5.40 -9.00 -1.54
N VAL A 97 4.48 -9.90 -1.20
CA VAL A 97 3.07 -9.59 -0.96
C VAL A 97 2.91 -8.56 0.15
N ILE A 98 3.71 -8.59 1.21
CA ILE A 98 3.68 -7.60 2.29
C ILE A 98 3.90 -6.17 1.77
N SER A 99 4.82 -5.99 0.81
CA SER A 99 5.10 -4.70 0.18
C SER A 99 3.96 -4.26 -0.74
N LEU A 100 3.29 -5.21 -1.40
CA LEU A 100 2.13 -4.93 -2.24
C LEU A 100 0.89 -4.56 -1.44
N VAL A 101 0.67 -5.20 -0.29
CA VAL A 101 -0.43 -4.84 0.61
C VAL A 101 -0.19 -3.44 1.18
N SER A 102 1.06 -3.15 1.57
CA SER A 102 1.44 -1.85 2.11
C SER A 102 1.34 -0.70 1.09
N SER A 103 1.48 -1.00 -0.21
CA SER A 103 1.32 0.00 -1.28
C SER A 103 -0.14 0.24 -1.68
N TYR A 104 -1.07 -0.61 -1.22
CA TYR A 104 -2.48 -0.47 -1.53
C TYR A 104 -3.11 0.64 -0.66
N PRO A 105 -3.71 1.69 -1.24
CA PRO A 105 -4.16 2.87 -0.49
C PRO A 105 -5.39 2.65 0.41
N PHE A 106 -5.90 1.42 0.56
CA PHE A 106 -7.10 1.10 1.32
C PHE A 106 -6.90 -0.07 2.31
N VAL A 107 -5.77 -0.09 3.03
CA VAL A 107 -5.48 -1.19 3.98
C VAL A 107 -6.41 -1.15 5.20
N ALA A 108 -6.95 0.03 5.55
CA ALA A 108 -7.97 0.15 6.58
C ALA A 108 -9.35 0.21 5.90
N THR A 109 -10.17 -0.82 6.07
CA THR A 109 -11.61 -0.61 5.97
C THR A 109 -11.98 0.27 7.16
N PRO A 110 -12.36 1.54 6.97
CA PRO A 110 -12.64 2.41 8.10
C PRO A 110 -13.80 1.79 8.88
N LEU A 111 -13.60 1.62 10.19
CA LEU A 111 -14.66 1.18 11.10
C LEU A 111 -15.61 2.36 11.34
N ASN A 112 -16.42 2.66 10.32
CA ASN A 112 -17.28 3.83 10.26
C ASN A 112 -18.72 3.42 9.97
N TYR A 113 -19.50 3.21 11.03
CA TYR A 113 -20.93 3.00 10.89
C TYR A 113 -21.68 4.32 10.79
N LYS A 114 -22.76 4.31 9.99
CA LYS A 114 -23.67 5.46 9.78
C LYS A 114 -24.29 5.99 11.08
N HIS A 115 -24.50 5.13 12.06
CA HIS A 115 -25.11 5.45 13.36
C HIS A 115 -24.19 5.11 14.55
N GLY A 116 -22.88 5.05 14.32
CA GLY A 116 -21.91 4.74 15.36
C GLY A 116 -21.51 5.94 16.21
N LEU A 117 -21.00 5.61 17.39
CA LEU A 117 -20.43 6.56 18.32
C LEU A 117 -18.98 6.85 17.92
N LEU A 118 -18.60 8.14 17.90
CA LEU A 118 -17.22 8.53 17.66
C LEU A 118 -16.32 8.08 18.82
N MET A 119 -15.37 7.18 18.51
CA MET A 119 -14.40 6.65 19.47
C MET A 119 -13.10 7.44 19.51
N GLY A 120 -12.69 7.97 18.36
CA GLY A 120 -11.41 8.64 18.16
C GLY A 120 -11.04 8.67 16.69
N THR A 121 -9.74 8.78 16.41
CA THR A 121 -9.17 8.70 15.06
C THR A 121 -8.22 7.49 14.94
N ASN A 122 -8.01 7.01 13.72
CA ASN A 122 -7.00 6.01 13.41
C ASN A 122 -5.60 6.65 13.25
N ASP A 123 -4.58 5.84 12.97
CA ASP A 123 -3.19 6.30 12.77
C ASP A 123 -3.01 7.22 11.54
N ILE A 124 -4.05 7.37 10.72
CA ILE A 124 -4.09 8.23 9.52
C ILE A 124 -5.08 9.39 9.72
N ASP A 125 -5.42 9.71 10.98
CA ASP A 125 -6.35 10.78 11.38
C ASP A 125 -7.80 10.67 10.85
N GLU A 126 -8.21 9.49 10.37
CA GLU A 126 -9.61 9.26 9.99
C GLU A 126 -10.46 8.95 11.22
N PRO A 127 -11.69 9.49 11.33
CA PRO A 127 -12.57 9.20 12.45
C PRO A 127 -12.95 7.71 12.48
N ILE A 128 -13.08 7.16 13.69
CA ILE A 128 -13.58 5.81 13.97
C ILE A 128 -14.95 5.93 14.63
N SER A 129 -15.99 5.53 13.90
CA SER A 129 -17.39 5.48 14.34
C SER A 129 -17.82 4.03 14.56
N PHE A 130 -17.98 3.64 15.83
CA PHE A 130 -18.31 2.26 16.20
C PHE A 130 -19.69 2.15 16.85
N ASP A 131 -20.46 1.15 16.44
CA ASP A 131 -21.75 0.77 17.02
C ASP A 131 -21.72 -0.73 17.36
N ILE A 132 -21.85 -1.05 18.64
CA ILE A 132 -21.92 -2.43 19.13
C ILE A 132 -23.23 -3.14 18.70
N LYS A 133 -24.29 -2.39 18.43
CA LYS A 133 -25.61 -2.90 18.05
C LYS A 133 -25.70 -3.18 16.55
N HIS A 134 -24.75 -2.69 15.74
CA HIS A 134 -24.72 -2.94 14.31
C HIS A 134 -24.56 -4.44 14.02
N ARG A 135 -25.36 -4.95 13.08
CA ARG A 135 -25.31 -6.33 12.61
C ARG A 135 -25.24 -6.36 11.09
N ASP A 136 -24.31 -7.15 10.58
CA ASP A 136 -24.09 -7.39 9.16
C ASP A 136 -23.70 -8.86 8.94
N SER A 137 -23.45 -9.28 7.70
CA SER A 137 -23.07 -10.66 7.37
C SER A 137 -21.77 -11.13 8.04
N PHE A 138 -20.91 -10.21 8.45
CA PHE A 138 -19.65 -10.48 9.16
C PHE A 138 -19.79 -10.34 10.68
N ARG A 139 -20.81 -9.61 11.18
CA ARG A 139 -21.03 -9.27 12.59
C ARG A 139 -22.41 -9.76 13.04
N ASN A 140 -22.45 -11.04 13.39
CA ASN A 140 -23.68 -11.71 13.82
C ASN A 140 -24.04 -11.49 15.29
N SER A 141 -23.11 -10.99 16.11
CA SER A 141 -23.30 -10.80 17.56
C SER A 141 -22.91 -9.40 18.01
N SER A 142 -23.67 -8.86 18.97
CA SER A 142 -23.44 -7.55 19.60
C SER A 142 -22.70 -7.67 20.94
N ASN A 143 -21.87 -8.71 21.09
CA ASN A 143 -21.09 -8.95 22.30
C ASN A 143 -19.75 -8.22 22.17
N ALA A 144 -19.30 -7.56 23.24
CA ALA A 144 -17.99 -6.91 23.28
C ALA A 144 -17.21 -7.31 24.53
N PHE A 145 -15.90 -7.41 24.38
CA PHE A 145 -14.95 -7.66 25.45
C PHE A 145 -13.96 -6.48 25.51
N ILE A 146 -13.93 -5.79 26.65
CA ILE A 146 -13.15 -4.56 26.85
C ILE A 146 -12.09 -4.83 27.93
N VAL A 147 -10.81 -4.70 27.56
CA VAL A 147 -9.66 -4.91 28.47
C VAL A 147 -8.76 -3.68 28.47
N GLY A 148 -8.09 -3.44 29.59
CA GLY A 148 -7.19 -2.31 29.80
C GLY A 148 -6.72 -2.23 31.25
N MET A 149 -5.71 -1.42 31.52
CA MET A 149 -5.20 -1.19 32.88
C MET A 149 -6.12 -0.26 33.71
N THR A 150 -6.00 -0.28 35.04
CA THR A 150 -6.75 0.66 35.89
C THR A 150 -6.44 2.10 35.49
N GLY A 151 -7.48 2.93 35.32
CA GLY A 151 -7.35 4.30 34.81
C GLY A 151 -7.41 4.45 33.29
N SER A 152 -7.37 3.37 32.50
CA SER A 152 -7.39 3.45 31.03
C SER A 152 -8.76 3.78 30.41
N GLY A 153 -9.75 4.18 31.20
CA GLY A 153 -11.07 4.56 30.70
C GLY A 153 -12.03 3.41 30.36
N LYS A 154 -11.76 2.15 30.75
CA LYS A 154 -12.63 0.98 30.48
C LYS A 154 -14.10 1.23 30.84
N SER A 155 -14.37 1.63 32.09
CA SER A 155 -15.73 1.87 32.58
C SER A 155 -16.40 3.07 31.91
N PHE A 156 -15.60 4.05 31.48
CA PHE A 156 -16.10 5.20 30.74
C PHE A 156 -16.53 4.79 29.33
N ASN A 157 -15.70 4.00 28.63
CA ASN A 157 -16.03 3.48 27.30
C ASN A 157 -17.30 2.61 27.34
N ALA A 158 -17.40 1.67 28.29
CA ALA A 158 -18.58 0.81 28.43
C ALA A 158 -19.87 1.62 28.66
N LYS A 159 -19.83 2.66 29.50
CA LYS A 159 -20.97 3.57 29.70
C LYS A 159 -21.35 4.31 28.41
N LYS A 160 -20.35 4.76 27.65
CA LYS A 160 -20.55 5.49 26.38
C LYS A 160 -21.24 4.62 25.32
N GLN A 161 -20.96 3.31 25.27
CA GLN A 161 -21.63 2.38 24.33
C GLN A 161 -23.08 2.03 24.71
N LEU A 162 -23.40 2.07 26.02
CA LEU A 162 -24.70 1.64 26.53
C LEU A 162 -25.77 2.74 26.42
N ASN A 163 -25.34 4.01 26.49
CA ASN A 163 -26.18 5.18 26.27
C ASN A 163 -26.40 5.44 24.77
#